data_AF-A0A101G588-F1
#
_entry.id   AF-A0A101G588-F1
#
_cell.length_a   1.000
_cell.length_b   1.000
_cell.length_c   1.000
_cell.angle_alpha   90.00
_cell.angle_beta   90.00
_cell.angle_gamma   90.00
#
_symmetry.space_group_name_H-M   'P 1'
#
loop_
_entity.id
_entity.type
_entity.pdbx_description
1 polymer ?
#
loop_
_entity_poly.entity_id
_entity_poly.type
_entity_poly.pdbx_seq_one_letter_code
_entity_poly.pdbx_strand_id
1 'polypeptide(L)'
;MACHYTQAPYENSTHPDRADSLSRYRRLDTLLRDFSTGKQTASFNTLRTVLADEGIEKRQSDYGTVYANLYCPETGEAWYTFGGYPAASCGRWREVVMER
;
A
#
# COMPACT_ATOMS: atom_id res chain seq x y z
N MET A 1 -3.04 1.48 -2.57
CA MET A 1 -4.39 2.08 -2.45
C MET A 1 -5.27 1.65 -3.62
N ALA A 2 -6.34 0.89 -3.38
CA ALA A 2 -7.33 0.55 -4.41
C ALA A 2 -8.39 1.67 -4.47
N CYS A 3 -8.79 2.06 -5.68
CA CYS A 3 -9.72 3.15 -5.96
C CYS A 3 -11.05 2.61 -6.53
N HIS A 4 -11.64 1.59 -5.90
CA HIS A 4 -12.99 1.12 -6.23
C HIS A 4 -13.79 0.88 -4.95
N TYR A 5 -15.11 1.03 -5.05
CA TYR A 5 -16.04 0.68 -3.99
C TYR A 5 -16.21 -0.84 -3.93
N THR A 6 -16.25 -1.37 -2.72
CA THR A 6 -16.42 -2.80 -2.45
C THR A 6 -17.82 -3.13 -1.90
N GLN A 7 -18.72 -2.14 -1.81
CA GLN A 7 -20.08 -2.28 -1.25
C GLN A 7 -21.16 -1.75 -2.19
N ALA A 8 -22.30 -2.45 -2.23
CA ALA A 8 -23.51 -1.98 -2.89
C ALA A 8 -24.10 -0.75 -2.17
N PRO A 9 -24.82 0.16 -2.86
CA PRO A 9 -25.16 0.15 -4.29
C PRO A 9 -24.09 0.75 -5.19
N TYR A 10 -22.97 1.21 -4.63
CA TYR A 10 -21.95 1.99 -5.33
C TYR A 10 -20.92 1.11 -6.05
N GLU A 11 -21.31 -0.06 -6.57
CA GLU A 11 -20.45 -0.86 -7.45
C GLU A 11 -20.12 -0.04 -8.72
N ASN A 12 -19.12 0.82 -8.63
CA ASN A 12 -18.85 1.79 -9.69
C ASN A 12 -18.35 1.07 -10.93
N SER A 13 -19.27 1.04 -11.90
CA SER A 13 -19.20 1.57 -13.27
C SER A 13 -18.00 1.14 -14.13
N THR A 14 -18.26 1.07 -15.43
CA THR A 14 -17.46 0.49 -16.52
C THR A 14 -16.08 1.13 -16.79
N HIS A 15 -15.49 1.83 -15.82
CA HIS A 15 -14.24 2.56 -15.99
C HIS A 15 -13.03 1.60 -16.10
N PRO A 16 -12.13 1.77 -17.08
CA PRO A 16 -10.94 0.91 -17.24
C PRO A 16 -10.03 0.90 -16.00
N ASP A 17 -9.98 2.00 -15.24
CA ASP A 17 -9.23 2.07 -13.96
C ASP A 17 -9.75 1.09 -12.89
N ARG A 18 -10.96 0.56 -13.04
CA ARG A 18 -11.51 -0.49 -12.16
C ARG A 18 -10.68 -1.78 -12.26
N ALA A 19 -10.24 -2.17 -13.46
CA ALA A 19 -9.50 -3.41 -13.65
C ALA A 19 -8.13 -3.36 -12.95
N ASP A 20 -7.38 -2.28 -13.15
CA ASP A 20 -6.13 -2.02 -12.43
C ASP A 20 -6.38 -1.98 -10.92
N SER A 21 -7.38 -1.22 -10.48
CA SER A 21 -7.67 -1.12 -9.05
C SER A 21 -8.05 -2.46 -8.41
N LEU A 22 -8.81 -3.30 -9.11
CA LEU A 22 -9.22 -4.61 -8.62
C LEU A 22 -8.04 -5.58 -8.59
N SER A 23 -7.17 -5.52 -9.59
CA SER A 23 -5.93 -6.31 -9.63
C SER A 23 -5.06 -6.01 -8.40
N ARG A 24 -4.80 -4.72 -8.14
CA ARG A 24 -3.98 -4.27 -6.99
C ARG A 24 -4.62 -4.63 -5.65
N TYR A 25 -5.95 -4.56 -5.54
CA TYR A 25 -6.67 -5.01 -4.35
C TYR A 25 -6.50 -6.52 -4.11
N ARG A 26 -6.71 -7.35 -5.14
CA ARG A 26 -6.54 -8.82 -5.02
C ARG A 26 -5.11 -9.20 -4.70
N ARG A 27 -4.13 -8.49 -5.27
CA ARG A 27 -2.71 -8.68 -4.94
C ARG A 27 -2.43 -8.36 -3.48
N LEU A 28 -2.93 -7.22 -2.99
CA LEU A 28 -2.82 -6.84 -1.59
C LEU A 28 -3.48 -7.87 -0.66
N ASP A 29 -4.72 -8.30 -0.95
CA ASP A 29 -5.41 -9.35 -0.19
C ASP A 29 -4.58 -10.63 -0.11
N THR A 30 -4.01 -11.06 -1.24
CA THR A 30 -3.16 -12.26 -1.30
C THR A 30 -1.93 -12.14 -0.42
N LEU A 31 -1.23 -11.00 -0.46
CA LEU A 31 -0.04 -10.77 0.35
C LEU A 31 -0.36 -10.65 1.84
N LEU A 32 -1.51 -10.09 2.19
CA LEU A 32 -1.93 -9.94 3.59
C LEU A 32 -2.36 -11.25 4.25
N ARG A 33 -2.77 -12.28 3.48
CA ARG A 33 -3.16 -13.59 4.03
C ARG A 33 -2.06 -14.29 4.82
N ASP A 34 -0.80 -14.12 4.42
CA ASP A 34 0.34 -14.71 5.13
C ASP A 34 0.49 -14.11 6.54
N PHE A 35 0.04 -12.87 6.75
CA PHE A 35 0.01 -12.24 8.08
C PHE A 35 -1.17 -12.76 8.91
N SER A 36 -2.36 -12.91 8.29
CA SER A 36 -3.56 -13.43 8.96
C SER A 36 -3.40 -14.87 9.45
N THR A 37 -2.58 -15.66 8.75
CA THR A 37 -2.29 -17.06 9.10
C THR A 37 -1.09 -17.22 10.04
N GLY A 38 -0.44 -16.11 10.43
CA GLY A 38 0.75 -16.12 11.29
C GLY A 38 2.03 -16.61 10.60
N LYS A 39 1.99 -16.87 9.28
CA LYS A 39 3.16 -17.26 8.48
C LYS A 39 4.16 -16.11 8.32
N GLN A 40 3.69 -14.86 8.40
CA GLN A 40 4.51 -13.66 8.35
C GLN A 40 4.17 -12.69 9.49
N THR A 41 5.18 -12.14 10.15
CA THR A 41 5.00 -11.13 11.20
C THR A 41 4.82 -9.75 10.59
N ALA A 42 3.87 -8.97 11.11
CA ALA A 42 3.70 -7.56 10.77
C ALA A 42 4.82 -6.73 11.41
N SER A 43 5.64 -6.10 10.59
CA SER A 43 6.73 -5.20 10.97
C SER A 43 6.89 -4.13 9.90
N PHE A 44 7.62 -3.07 10.20
CA PHE A 44 7.95 -2.04 9.19
C PHE A 44 8.51 -2.66 7.90
N ASN A 45 9.50 -3.54 8.00
CA ASN A 45 10.15 -4.12 6.83
C ASN A 45 9.20 -5.02 6.02
N THR A 46 8.42 -5.87 6.69
CA THR A 46 7.52 -6.79 5.99
C THR A 46 6.36 -6.04 5.33
N LEU A 47 5.79 -5.04 5.99
CA LEU A 47 4.72 -4.22 5.43
C LEU A 47 5.22 -3.27 4.33
N ARG A 48 6.45 -2.74 4.45
CA ARG A 48 7.10 -1.96 3.39
C ARG A 48 7.25 -2.82 2.13
N THR A 49 7.67 -4.08 2.26
CA THR A 49 7.78 -5.00 1.12
C THR A 49 6.43 -5.21 0.43
N VAL A 50 5.33 -5.32 1.19
CA VAL A 50 3.98 -5.40 0.60
C VAL A 50 3.65 -4.14 -0.20
N LEU A 51 3.94 -2.94 0.34
CA LEU A 51 3.68 -1.69 -0.38
C LEU A 51 4.57 -1.48 -1.62
N ALA A 52 5.79 -2.03 -1.60
CA ALA A 52 6.75 -1.99 -2.70
C ALA A 52 6.52 -3.06 -3.78
N ASP A 53 5.55 -3.96 -3.60
CA ASP A 53 5.23 -5.01 -4.57
C ASP A 53 4.87 -4.42 -5.93
N GLU A 54 5.42 -4.98 -7.01
CA GLU A 54 5.19 -4.50 -8.38
C GLU A 54 3.72 -4.57 -8.82
N GLY A 55 2.93 -5.46 -8.21
CA GLY A 55 1.50 -5.58 -8.45
C GLY A 55 0.65 -4.65 -7.57
N ILE A 56 1.25 -3.77 -6.77
CA ILE A 56 0.56 -2.80 -5.90
C ILE A 56 1.04 -1.38 -6.18
N GLU A 57 2.36 -1.21 -6.27
CA GLU A 57 3.01 0.06 -6.47
C GLU A 57 2.85 0.54 -7.91
N LYS A 58 2.31 1.76 -8.11
CA LYS A 58 2.14 2.32 -9.46
C LYS A 58 3.47 2.83 -9.99
N ARG A 59 3.79 2.48 -11.25
CA ARG A 59 5.11 2.68 -11.91
C ARG A 59 4.99 3.23 -13.34
N GLN A 60 3.88 3.85 -13.73
CA GLN A 60 3.70 4.31 -15.10
C GLN A 60 4.66 5.46 -15.44
N SER A 61 4.81 5.86 -16.71
CA SER A 61 5.74 6.94 -17.06
C SER A 61 5.26 8.32 -16.60
N ASP A 62 3.95 8.49 -16.47
CA ASP A 62 3.23 9.75 -16.29
C ASP A 62 2.53 9.86 -14.91
N TYR A 63 2.31 8.74 -14.22
CA TYR A 63 1.79 8.71 -12.86
C TYR A 63 2.28 7.48 -12.08
N GLY A 64 2.43 7.63 -10.76
CA GLY A 64 3.00 6.58 -9.92
C GLY A 64 2.72 6.80 -8.45
N THR A 65 3.18 5.87 -7.62
CA THR A 65 3.16 6.06 -6.18
C THR A 65 4.18 7.15 -5.82
N VAL A 66 3.71 8.35 -5.45
CA VAL A 66 4.56 9.49 -5.05
C VAL A 66 4.79 9.58 -3.54
N TYR A 67 3.98 8.85 -2.77
CA TYR A 67 3.98 8.82 -1.32
C TYR A 67 3.56 7.45 -0.81
N ALA A 68 4.15 7.01 0.29
CA ALA A 68 3.70 5.84 1.03
C ALA A 68 3.92 6.05 2.53
N ASN A 69 3.06 5.43 3.35
CA ASN A 69 3.17 5.47 4.80
C ASN A 69 2.77 4.14 5.44
N LEU A 70 3.27 3.94 6.66
CA LEU A 70 2.94 2.84 7.55
C LEU A 70 2.72 3.42 8.94
N TYR A 71 1.75 2.87 9.67
CA TYR A 71 1.44 3.29 11.03
C TYR A 71 1.15 2.06 11.88
N CYS A 72 1.80 1.96 13.04
CA CYS A 72 1.53 0.98 14.06
C CYS A 72 0.73 1.64 15.19
N PRO A 73 -0.58 1.36 15.33
CA PRO A 73 -1.40 2.00 16.36
C PRO A 73 -1.07 1.57 17.79
N GLU A 74 -0.49 0.39 17.96
CA GLU A 74 -0.12 -0.14 19.28
C GLU A 74 1.09 0.58 19.88
N THR A 75 2.10 0.86 19.05
CA THR A 75 3.33 1.55 19.47
C THR A 75 3.28 3.06 19.22
N GLY A 76 2.35 3.53 18.39
CA GLY A 76 2.28 4.93 17.94
C GLY A 76 3.36 5.29 16.91
N GLU A 77 4.12 4.31 16.42
CA GLU A 77 5.18 4.52 15.44
C GLU A 77 4.59 4.73 14.04
N ALA A 78 5.11 5.73 13.33
CA ALA A 78 4.75 5.97 11.94
C ALA A 78 6.01 6.08 11.09
N TRP A 79 5.91 5.61 9.85
CA TRP A 79 6.93 5.80 8.83
C TRP A 79 6.29 6.36 7.58
N TYR A 80 6.99 7.25 6.89
CA TYR A 80 6.55 7.76 5.61
C TYR A 80 7.73 7.89 4.65
N THR A 81 7.41 7.93 3.37
CA THR A 81 8.36 8.32 2.34
C THR A 81 7.66 9.16 1.29
N PHE A 82 8.38 10.17 0.82
CA PHE A 82 7.97 11.08 -0.23
C PHE A 82 9.15 11.27 -1.17
N GLY A 83 8.90 11.17 -2.48
CA GLY A 83 9.95 11.18 -3.50
C GLY A 83 10.65 9.82 -3.66
N GLY A 84 11.43 9.69 -4.74
CA GLY A 84 11.78 8.40 -5.33
C GLY A 84 10.62 7.90 -6.19
N TYR A 85 10.92 7.37 -7.38
CA TYR A 85 9.89 6.96 -8.34
C TYR A 85 10.00 5.48 -8.67
N PRO A 86 9.09 4.63 -8.17
CA PRO A 86 8.00 4.93 -7.22
C PRO A 86 8.44 4.96 -5.74
N ALA A 87 7.64 5.58 -4.88
CA ALA A 87 8.07 6.01 -3.55
C ALA A 87 8.26 4.87 -2.52
N ALA A 88 7.43 3.84 -2.48
CA ALA A 88 7.54 2.78 -1.47
C ALA A 88 8.82 1.93 -1.65
N SER A 89 9.18 1.61 -2.90
CA SER A 89 10.41 0.86 -3.21
C SER A 89 11.66 1.73 -3.30
N CYS A 90 11.60 2.90 -3.95
CA CYS A 90 12.76 3.74 -4.23
C CYS A 90 12.93 4.93 -3.28
N GLY A 91 11.92 5.26 -2.49
CA GLY A 91 11.94 6.41 -1.58
C GLY A 91 12.79 6.17 -0.33
N ARG A 92 13.26 7.28 0.25
CA ARG A 92 13.92 7.27 1.56
C ARG A 92 12.86 7.33 2.65
N TRP A 93 12.66 6.21 3.34
CA TRP A 93 11.73 6.13 4.47
C TRP A 93 12.26 6.91 5.68
N ARG A 94 11.36 7.64 6.33
CA ARG A 94 11.59 8.41 7.55
C ARG A 94 10.63 7.95 8.61
N GLU A 95 11.13 7.82 9.83
CA GLU A 95 10.32 7.58 11.02
C GLU A 95 9.76 8.90 11.54
N VAL A 96 8.51 8.88 12.01
CA VAL A 96 7.85 9.99 12.69
C VAL A 96 7.83 9.65 14.17
N VAL A 97 8.51 10.46 14.96
CA VAL A 97 8.35 10.44 16.41
C VAL A 97 7.19 11.37 16.73
N MET A 98 6.05 10.81 17.17
CA MET A 98 4.97 11.64 17.68
C MET A 98 5.33 12.11 19.09
N GLU A 99 5.54 13.41 19.27
CA GLU A 99 5.65 14.02 20.60
C GLU A 99 4.30 13.85 21.33
N ARG A 100 4.36 13.36 22.57
CA ARG A 100 3.19 13.13 23.42
C ARG A 100 2.73 14.40 24.12
#